data_AF-A0A951G4X6-F1
#
_entry.id   AF-A0A951G4X6-F1
#
_cell.length_a   1.000
_cell.length_b   1.000
_cell.length_c   1.000
_cell.angle_alpha   90.00
_cell.angle_beta   90.00
_cell.angle_gamma   90.00
#
_symmetry.space_group_name_H-M   'P 1'
#
loop_
_entity.id
_entity.type
_entity.pdbx_description
1 polymer ?
#
loop_
_entity_poly.entity_id
_entity_poly.type
_entity_poly.pdbx_seq_one_letter_code
_entity_poly.pdbx_strand_id
1 'polypeptide(L)' 'MLYRGRSADAAEGIAAFLEKRPAQFPDRVSDGLPDVMPGWSAPDFR' A
#
# COMPACT_ATOMS: atom_id res chain seq x y z
N MET A 1 -11.67 -4.08 -2.10
CA MET A 1 -11.47 -2.62 -2.22
C MET A 1 -11.13 -1.89 -0.91
N LEU A 2 -11.25 -2.49 0.29
CA LEU A 2 -11.05 -1.77 1.58
C LEU A 2 -9.64 -1.88 2.21
N TYR A 3 -8.70 -2.64 1.64
CA TYR A 3 -7.47 -3.01 2.35
C TYR A 3 -6.48 -1.85 2.54
N ARG A 4 -6.24 -1.04 1.50
CA ARG A 4 -5.24 0.05 1.56
C ARG A 4 -5.75 1.35 2.16
N GLY A 5 -7.06 1.57 2.24
CA GLY A 5 -7.63 2.76 2.87
C GLY A 5 -7.49 2.78 4.40
N ARG A 6 -7.22 1.63 5.03
CA ARG A 6 -7.01 1.48 6.49
C ARG A 6 -5.55 1.22 6.86
N SER A 7 -4.61 1.43 5.93
CA SER A 7 -3.20 1.14 6.16
C SER A 7 -2.50 2.19 7.04
N ALA A 8 -1.31 1.85 7.54
CA ALA A 8 -0.48 2.80 8.27
C ALA A 8 -0.07 3.98 7.38
N ASP A 9 0.20 3.74 6.08
CA ASP A 9 0.50 4.82 5.13
C ASP A 9 -0.64 5.83 4.99
N ALA A 10 -1.89 5.37 4.98
CA ALA A 10 -3.04 6.25 4.88
C ALA A 10 -3.17 7.14 6.12
N ALA A 11 -3.00 6.57 7.32
CA ALA A 11 -3.01 7.32 8.57
C ALA A 11 -1.86 8.34 8.62
N GLU A 12 -0.65 7.94 8.24
CA GLU A 12 0.54 8.79 8.22
C GLU A 12 0.40 9.95 7.23
N GLY A 13 -0.12 9.71 6.02
CA GLY A 13 -0.35 10.77 5.05
C GLY A 13 -1.32 11.84 5.55
N ILE A 14 -2.38 11.43 6.26
CA ILE A 14 -3.34 12.35 6.88
C ILE A 14 -2.65 13.16 7.99
N ALA A 15 -1.94 12.49 8.90
CA ALA A 15 -1.25 13.15 10.00
C ALA A 15 -0.19 14.16 9.49
N ALA A 16 0.67 13.75 8.56
CA ALA A 16 1.71 14.59 7.99
C ALA A 16 1.15 15.82 7.25
N PHE A 17 0.02 15.67 6.56
CA PHE A 17 -0.67 16.79 5.92
C PHE A 17 -1.15 17.83 6.95
N LEU A 18 -1.83 17.38 8.02
CA LEU A 18 -2.33 18.25 9.08
C LEU A 18 -1.20 18.95 9.84
N GLU A 19 -0.10 18.24 10.08
CA GLU A 19 1.10 18.74 10.77
C GLU A 19 2.03 19.57 9.88
N LYS A 20 1.76 19.65 8.56
CA LYS A 20 2.59 20.33 7.55
C LYS A 20 4.05 19.87 7.53
N ARG A 21 4.26 18.55 7.59
CA ARG A 21 5.59 17.92 7.50
C ARG A 21 5.66 16.92 6.35
N PRO A 22 6.87 16.53 5.91
CA PRO A 22 7.03 15.37 5.04
C PRO A 22 6.49 14.09 5.71
N ALA A 23 5.80 13.27 4.94
CA ALA A 23 5.31 11.97 5.39
C ALA A 23 6.42 10.91 5.37
N GLN A 24 6.38 9.96 6.30
CA GLN A 24 7.27 8.81 6.38
C GLN A 24 6.45 7.51 6.31
N PHE A 25 6.21 7.02 5.10
CA PHE A 25 5.37 5.85 4.86
C PHE A 25 6.04 4.55 5.33
N PRO A 26 5.53 3.89 6.39
CA PRO A 26 6.21 2.74 6.99
C PRO A 26 5.93 1.42 6.29
N ASP A 27 4.86 1.29 5.51
CA ASP A 27 4.55 0.02 4.85
C ASP A 27 5.57 -0.25 3.73
N ARG A 28 5.93 -1.52 3.55
CA ARG A 28 6.83 -1.96 2.48
C ARG A 28 6.12 -2.95 1.56
N VAL A 29 6.42 -2.86 0.27
CA VAL A 29 5.95 -3.83 -0.74
C VAL A 29 6.45 -5.25 -0.41
N SER A 30 7.64 -5.37 0.17
CA SER A 30 8.27 -6.65 0.54
C SER A 30 7.58 -7.40 1.68
N ASP A 31 6.80 -6.70 2.51
CA ASP A 31 6.34 -7.25 3.79
C ASP A 31 4.99 -7.96 3.66
N GLY A 32 4.62 -8.31 2.42
CA GLY A 32 3.40 -9.02 2.09
C GLY A 32 2.33 -8.07 1.61
N LEU A 33 2.34 -7.77 0.31
CA LEU A 33 1.14 -7.27 -0.34
C LEU A 33 0.02 -8.32 -0.17
N PRO A 34 -1.24 -7.89 0.08
CA PRO A 34 -2.37 -8.80 0.00
C PRO A 34 -2.42 -9.48 -1.37
N ASP A 35 -3.11 -10.62 -1.47
CA ASP A 35 -3.42 -11.21 -2.78
C ASP A 35 -4.35 -10.25 -3.56
N VAL A 36 -3.73 -9.32 -4.28
CA VAL A 36 -4.38 -8.27 -5.05
C VAL A 36 -4.88 -8.78 -6.39
N MET A 37 -4.38 -9.93 -6.83
CA MET A 37 -4.69 -10.53 -8.13
C MET A 37 -4.99 -12.03 -7.96
N PRO A 38 -6.09 -12.39 -7.27
CA PRO A 38 -6.42 -13.78 -7.03
C PRO A 38 -6.61 -14.54 -8.35
N GLY A 39 -5.88 -15.64 -8.53
CA GLY A 39 -5.95 -16.47 -9.73
C GLY A 39 -5.18 -15.91 -10.93
N TRP A 40 -4.36 -14.87 -10.75
CA TRP A 40 -3.46 -14.43 -11.81
C TRP A 40 -2.29 -15.38 -11.99
N SER A 41 -1.96 -15.65 -13.25
CA SER A 41 -0.75 -16.33 -13.68
C SER A 41 -0.02 -15.45 -14.68
N ALA A 42 1.31 -15.47 -14.65
CA ALA A 42 2.10 -14.79 -15.67
C ALA A 42 1.74 -15.36 -17.07
N PRO A 43 1.57 -14.51 -18.09
CA PRO A 43 1.34 -14.99 -19.45
C PRO A 43 2.59 -15.68 -19.99
N ASP A 44 2.40 -16.77 -20.74
CA ASP A 44 3.47 -17.41 -21.49
C ASP A 44 3.78 -16.58 -22.73
N PHE A 45 5.02 -16.08 -22.81
CA PHE A 45 5.53 -15.40 -24.00
C PHE A 45 6.40 -16.36 -24.81
N ARG A 46 6.11 -16.46 -26.12
CA ARG A 46 6.84 -17.29 -27.09
C ARG A 46 7.41 -16.42 -28.20
#